data_AF-F0GTI2-F1
#
_entry.id   AF-F0GTI2-F1
#
_cell.length_a   1.000
_cell.length_b   1.000
_cell.length_c   1.000
_cell.angle_alpha   90.00
_cell.angle_beta   90.00
_cell.angle_gamma   90.00
#
_symmetry.space_group_name_H-M   'P 1'
#
loop_
_entity.id
_entity.type
_entity.pdbx_description
1 polymer ?
#
loop_
_entity_poly.entity_id
_entity_poly.type
_entity_poly.pdbx_seq_one_letter_code
_entity_poly.pdbx_strand_id
1 'polypeptide(L)'
;MRVIDIFTQEDWVRTYDFYEDFTSSAYFDTLKKAYEDLNEDILFVSNIHGKDHIERVIFFAVLLSYAYELDATDTNILVNAASLHDTRRVNDGWDTEHGKRAALDSIGYANGICDSDKAILQGVIACHSCDDKLMDDTMKEFVEDESDMARAIRLAKFFKDADGLDRVRINHLDPAYLRNSYSKDLVDFAYEFYERF
;
A
#
# COMPACT_ATOMS: atom_id res chain seq x y z
N MET A 1 -0.79 14.70 10.96
CA MET A 1 -0.36 13.87 9.81
C MET A 1 -1.41 14.03 8.77
N ARG A 2 -1.03 14.38 7.54
CA ARG A 2 -1.91 15.08 6.60
C ARG A 2 -3.23 14.34 6.36
N VAL A 3 -3.18 13.02 6.24
CA VAL A 3 -4.38 12.17 6.12
C VAL A 3 -5.26 12.20 7.36
N ILE A 4 -4.70 12.07 8.55
CA ILE A 4 -5.47 12.13 9.80
C ILE A 4 -6.13 13.50 9.96
N ASP A 5 -5.43 14.57 9.57
CA ASP A 5 -5.95 15.93 9.62
C ASP A 5 -7.15 16.08 8.66
N ILE A 6 -7.06 15.56 7.43
CA ILE A 6 -8.18 15.51 6.47
C ILE A 6 -9.38 14.77 7.08
N PHE A 7 -9.18 13.57 7.61
CA PHE A 7 -10.28 12.76 8.15
C PHE A 7 -10.91 13.32 9.43
N THR A 8 -10.22 14.20 10.15
CA THR A 8 -10.71 14.76 11.42
C THR A 8 -11.23 16.19 11.31
N GLN A 9 -10.74 16.97 10.33
CA GLN A 9 -10.99 18.41 10.24
C GLN A 9 -11.76 18.82 8.99
N GLU A 10 -11.77 18.01 7.93
CA GLU A 10 -12.41 18.36 6.67
C GLU A 10 -13.80 17.75 6.52
N ASP A 11 -14.76 18.52 6.00
CA ASP A 11 -16.15 18.05 5.85
C ASP A 11 -16.38 17.25 4.56
N TRP A 12 -15.59 17.51 3.51
CA TRP A 12 -15.78 16.87 2.20
C TRP A 12 -15.61 15.35 2.27
N VAL A 13 -14.68 14.85 3.08
CA VAL A 13 -14.43 13.41 3.21
C VAL A 13 -15.58 12.69 3.93
N ARG A 14 -16.40 13.43 4.70
CA ARG A 14 -17.57 12.89 5.41
C ARG A 14 -18.71 12.51 4.48
N THR A 15 -18.67 12.93 3.21
CA THR A 15 -19.72 12.60 2.23
C THR A 15 -19.55 11.22 1.63
N TYR A 16 -18.41 10.55 1.87
CA TYR A 16 -18.14 9.21 1.35
C TYR A 16 -18.74 8.16 2.29
N ASP A 17 -19.45 7.18 1.73
CA ASP A 17 -20.22 6.17 2.48
C ASP A 17 -19.37 5.37 3.48
N PHE A 18 -18.08 5.19 3.22
CA PHE A 18 -17.18 4.46 4.12
C PHE A 18 -16.75 5.28 5.35
N TYR A 19 -16.94 6.61 5.36
CA TYR A 19 -16.29 7.50 6.32
C TYR A 19 -16.60 7.16 7.78
N GLU A 20 -17.89 7.08 8.16
CA GLU A 20 -18.28 6.89 9.57
C GLU A 20 -17.82 5.54 10.10
N ASP A 21 -18.06 4.48 9.32
CA ASP A 21 -17.72 3.12 9.71
C ASP A 21 -16.21 2.88 9.71
N PHE A 22 -15.49 3.40 8.71
CA PHE A 22 -14.02 3.31 8.67
C PHE A 22 -13.39 4.03 9.85
N THR A 23 -13.76 5.31 10.08
CA THR A 23 -13.14 6.13 11.14
C THR A 23 -13.46 5.64 12.56
N SER A 24 -14.55 4.90 12.73
CA SER A 24 -14.94 4.26 14.00
C SER A 24 -14.36 2.84 14.17
N SER A 25 -13.68 2.30 13.16
CA SER A 25 -13.14 0.94 13.18
C SER A 25 -11.72 0.86 13.74
N ALA A 26 -11.29 -0.35 14.12
CA ALA A 26 -9.91 -0.64 14.52
C ALA A 26 -8.89 -0.43 13.37
N TYR A 27 -9.33 -0.41 12.11
CA TYR A 27 -8.46 -0.12 10.97
C TYR A 27 -8.01 1.35 10.98
N PHE A 28 -8.85 2.28 11.41
CA PHE A 28 -8.44 3.69 11.51
C PHE A 28 -7.42 3.92 12.63
N ASP A 29 -7.48 3.13 13.71
CA ASP A 29 -6.42 3.14 14.73
C ASP A 29 -5.13 2.49 14.22
N THR A 30 -5.23 1.44 13.39
CA THR A 30 -4.09 0.87 12.67
C THR A 30 -3.44 1.89 11.73
N LEU A 31 -4.25 2.70 11.03
CA LEU A 31 -3.75 3.78 10.19
C LEU A 31 -2.94 4.80 10.99
N LYS A 32 -3.48 5.30 12.12
CA LYS A 32 -2.76 6.24 13.00
C LYS A 32 -1.45 5.65 13.49
N LYS A 33 -1.46 4.38 13.90
CA LYS A 33 -0.26 3.69 14.38
C LYS A 33 0.79 3.49 13.28
N ALA A 34 0.38 3.07 12.08
CA ALA A 34 1.27 2.89 10.93
C ALA A 34 2.06 4.17 10.61
N TYR A 35 1.37 5.29 10.79
CA TYR A 35 1.83 6.64 10.62
C TYR A 35 2.79 7.12 11.71
N GLU A 36 2.51 6.82 12.97
CA GLU A 36 3.45 7.06 14.08
C GLU A 36 4.73 6.22 13.97
N ASP A 37 4.60 5.00 13.47
CA ASP A 37 5.68 4.03 13.33
C ASP A 37 6.46 4.18 11.99
N LEU A 38 6.07 5.11 11.10
CA LEU A 38 6.69 5.27 9.79
C LEU A 38 8.15 5.78 9.93
N ASN A 39 9.10 4.98 9.44
CA ASN A 39 10.50 5.37 9.41
C ASN A 39 10.79 6.29 8.22
N GLU A 40 10.77 7.60 8.46
CA GLU A 40 11.02 8.60 7.41
C GLU A 40 12.47 8.62 6.90
N ASP A 41 13.45 8.16 7.71
CA ASP A 41 14.88 8.23 7.39
C ASP A 41 15.29 7.31 6.23
N ILE A 42 14.47 6.30 5.92
CA ILE A 42 14.74 5.31 4.86
C ILE A 42 13.93 5.58 3.58
N LEU A 43 13.04 6.57 3.59
CA LEU A 43 12.20 6.86 2.44
C LEU A 43 13.00 7.46 1.30
N PHE A 44 12.57 7.17 0.07
CA PHE A 44 13.19 7.79 -1.10
C PHE A 44 12.86 9.29 -1.13
N VAL A 45 13.90 10.13 -1.20
CA VAL A 45 13.73 11.59 -1.18
C VAL A 45 13.27 12.06 -2.55
N SER A 46 11.97 12.32 -2.68
CA SER A 46 11.33 12.75 -3.92
C SER A 46 10.03 13.51 -3.66
N ASN A 47 9.69 14.43 -4.57
CA ASN A 47 8.38 15.09 -4.58
C ASN A 47 7.27 14.21 -5.20
N ILE A 48 7.64 13.09 -5.83
CA ILE A 48 6.73 12.17 -6.54
C ILE A 48 6.59 10.85 -5.79
N HIS A 49 7.70 10.29 -5.30
CA HIS A 49 7.80 8.98 -4.67
C HIS A 49 8.27 9.06 -3.20
N GLY A 50 8.20 10.24 -2.60
CA GLY A 50 8.60 10.46 -1.21
C GLY A 50 7.46 10.34 -0.20
N LYS A 51 7.65 10.91 0.98
CA LYS A 51 6.75 10.79 2.15
C LYS A 51 5.26 10.91 1.81
N ASP A 52 4.87 11.96 1.10
CA ASP A 52 3.47 12.20 0.76
C ASP A 52 2.84 11.05 -0.05
N HIS A 53 3.60 10.43 -0.95
CA HIS A 53 3.16 9.23 -1.68
C HIS A 53 3.01 8.04 -0.73
N ILE A 54 4.01 7.80 0.11
CA ILE A 54 3.99 6.70 1.08
C ILE A 54 2.80 6.82 2.03
N GLU A 55 2.51 8.02 2.54
CA GLU A 55 1.35 8.24 3.42
C GLU A 55 0.03 7.89 2.71
N ARG A 56 -0.17 8.35 1.47
CA ARG A 56 -1.39 8.04 0.71
C ARG A 56 -1.53 6.54 0.40
N VAL A 57 -0.43 5.86 0.08
CA VAL A 57 -0.44 4.40 -0.16
C VAL A 57 -0.73 3.61 1.11
N ILE A 58 -0.18 4.01 2.27
CA ILE A 58 -0.53 3.42 3.57
C ILE A 58 -2.03 3.57 3.83
N PHE A 59 -2.58 4.75 3.58
CA PHE A 59 -4.02 4.98 3.72
C PHE A 59 -4.86 4.06 2.83
N PHE A 60 -4.57 3.97 1.53
CA PHE A 60 -5.31 3.07 0.65
C PHE A 60 -5.13 1.59 1.04
N ALA A 61 -3.95 1.18 1.48
CA ALA A 61 -3.70 -0.18 1.96
C ALA A 61 -4.61 -0.53 3.16
N VAL A 62 -4.75 0.39 4.12
CA VAL A 62 -5.61 0.20 5.30
C VAL A 62 -7.10 0.29 4.94
N LEU A 63 -7.49 1.20 4.04
CA LEU A 63 -8.88 1.31 3.57
C LEU A 63 -9.33 0.05 2.81
N LEU A 64 -8.47 -0.51 1.97
CA LEU A 64 -8.74 -1.80 1.30
C LEU A 64 -8.77 -2.95 2.31
N SER A 65 -7.92 -2.92 3.35
CA SER A 65 -7.99 -3.92 4.43
C SER A 65 -9.32 -3.88 5.16
N TYR A 66 -9.83 -2.67 5.45
CA TYR A 66 -11.15 -2.47 6.03
C TYR A 66 -12.27 -2.99 5.13
N ALA A 67 -12.28 -2.59 3.85
CA ALA A 67 -13.36 -2.93 2.92
C ALA A 67 -13.46 -4.43 2.61
N TYR A 68 -12.34 -5.15 2.70
CA TYR A 68 -12.26 -6.60 2.49
C TYR A 68 -12.13 -7.40 3.79
N GLU A 69 -12.32 -6.76 4.95
CA GLU A 69 -12.28 -7.38 6.28
C GLU A 69 -11.02 -8.23 6.52
N LEU A 70 -9.85 -7.75 6.10
CA LEU A 70 -8.58 -8.45 6.30
C LEU A 70 -8.23 -8.52 7.79
N ASP A 71 -7.71 -9.66 8.23
CA ASP A 71 -7.27 -9.79 9.61
C ASP A 71 -6.08 -8.86 9.93
N ALA A 72 -5.76 -8.75 11.23
CA ALA A 72 -4.70 -7.87 11.69
C ALA A 72 -3.31 -8.26 11.11
N THR A 73 -3.08 -9.54 10.82
CA THR A 73 -1.81 -10.02 10.27
C THR A 73 -1.66 -9.58 8.81
N ASP A 74 -2.68 -9.81 7.98
CA ASP A 74 -2.72 -9.42 6.57
C ASP A 74 -2.70 -7.89 6.42
N THR A 75 -3.43 -7.18 7.29
CA THR A 75 -3.40 -5.71 7.34
C THR A 75 -1.99 -5.21 7.66
N ASN A 76 -1.30 -5.83 8.62
CA ASN A 76 0.06 -5.44 8.98
C ASN A 76 1.06 -5.70 7.83
N ILE A 77 0.86 -6.75 7.03
CA ILE A 77 1.65 -7.00 5.82
C ILE A 77 1.46 -5.85 4.82
N LEU A 78 0.22 -5.44 4.54
CA LEU A 78 -0.05 -4.35 3.58
C LEU A 78 0.48 -3.00 4.05
N VAL A 79 0.38 -2.70 5.35
CA VAL A 79 0.98 -1.50 5.95
C VAL A 79 2.50 -1.51 5.77
N ASN A 80 3.17 -2.62 6.10
CA ASN A 80 4.62 -2.72 5.94
C ASN A 80 5.04 -2.67 4.46
N ALA A 81 4.26 -3.27 3.55
CA ALA A 81 4.53 -3.17 2.13
C ALA A 81 4.48 -1.71 1.65
N ALA A 82 3.44 -0.97 2.04
CA ALA A 82 3.29 0.45 1.73
C ALA A 82 4.46 1.29 2.28
N SER A 83 4.87 1.05 3.52
CA SER A 83 5.98 1.78 4.14
C SER A 83 7.35 1.53 3.49
N LEU A 84 7.54 0.39 2.80
CA LEU A 84 8.85 -0.05 2.34
C LEU A 84 9.04 -0.06 0.82
N HIS A 85 7.96 -0.13 0.03
CA HIS A 85 8.03 -0.48 -1.40
C HIS A 85 8.96 0.38 -2.25
N ASP A 86 9.01 1.68 -1.97
CA ASP A 86 9.75 2.67 -2.75
C ASP A 86 11.11 3.06 -2.14
N THR A 87 11.49 2.47 -1.00
CA THR A 87 12.73 2.82 -0.26
C THR A 87 14.03 2.58 -1.04
N ARG A 88 13.99 1.72 -2.08
CA ARG A 88 15.16 1.37 -2.92
C ARG A 88 15.02 1.80 -4.37
N ARG A 89 14.23 2.84 -4.63
CA ARG A 89 14.25 3.57 -5.91
C ARG A 89 15.61 4.23 -6.13
N VAL A 90 16.03 4.30 -7.39
CA VAL A 90 17.29 4.98 -7.77
C VAL A 90 17.07 6.27 -8.57
N ASN A 91 15.86 6.48 -9.08
CA ASN A 91 15.42 7.70 -9.78
C ASN A 91 13.88 7.71 -9.87
N ASP A 92 13.24 8.85 -10.13
CA ASP A 92 11.76 8.99 -10.25
C ASP A 92 11.11 8.37 -11.51
N GLY A 93 11.92 7.84 -12.42
CA GLY A 93 11.46 7.33 -13.70
C GLY A 93 11.07 5.85 -13.66
N TRP A 94 11.21 5.23 -14.84
CA TRP A 94 10.96 3.82 -15.05
C TRP A 94 12.05 2.97 -14.39
N ASP A 95 11.67 2.29 -13.32
CA ASP A 95 12.52 1.41 -12.53
C ASP A 95 11.66 0.20 -12.18
N THR A 96 11.79 -0.93 -12.87
CA THR A 96 10.94 -2.11 -12.58
C THR A 96 11.47 -2.95 -11.43
N GLU A 97 12.73 -2.73 -11.05
CA GLU A 97 13.46 -3.57 -10.12
C GLU A 97 13.46 -3.03 -8.68
N HIS A 98 12.92 -1.83 -8.44
CA HIS A 98 12.91 -1.23 -7.09
C HIS A 98 12.13 -2.05 -6.07
N GLY A 99 11.02 -2.68 -6.46
CA GLY A 99 10.28 -3.58 -5.57
C GLY A 99 11.15 -4.74 -5.10
N LYS A 100 11.85 -5.42 -6.01
CA LYS A 100 12.75 -6.53 -5.64
C LYS A 100 13.90 -6.07 -4.74
N ARG A 101 14.50 -4.90 -5.02
CA ARG A 101 15.54 -4.33 -4.15
C ARG A 101 14.99 -3.98 -2.77
N ALA A 102 13.81 -3.35 -2.68
CA ALA A 102 13.18 -3.02 -1.41
C ALA A 102 12.83 -4.28 -0.60
N ALA A 103 12.31 -5.32 -1.27
CA ALA A 103 12.01 -6.60 -0.64
C ALA A 103 13.24 -7.26 0.00
N LEU A 104 14.42 -7.10 -0.59
CA LEU A 104 15.66 -7.68 -0.07
C LEU A 104 16.34 -6.76 0.96
N ASP A 105 16.48 -5.48 0.64
CA ASP A 105 17.36 -4.55 1.35
C ASP A 105 16.63 -3.76 2.45
N SER A 106 15.29 -3.77 2.48
CA SER A 106 14.49 -2.98 3.43
C SER A 106 13.64 -3.83 4.37
N ILE A 107 13.61 -5.16 4.21
CA ILE A 107 12.82 -6.06 5.07
C ILE A 107 13.20 -5.96 6.56
N GLY A 108 14.44 -5.60 6.88
CA GLY A 108 14.90 -5.41 8.26
C GLY A 108 14.26 -4.21 8.98
N TYR A 109 13.62 -3.31 8.24
CA TYR A 109 12.87 -2.18 8.80
C TYR A 109 11.38 -2.47 8.99
N ALA A 110 10.91 -3.68 8.63
CA ALA A 110 9.53 -4.07 8.84
C ALA A 110 9.20 -4.12 10.35
N ASN A 111 8.03 -3.59 10.73
CA ASN A 111 7.57 -3.47 12.09
C ASN A 111 6.48 -4.49 12.41
N GLY A 112 6.67 -5.26 13.50
CA GLY A 112 5.66 -6.19 14.01
C GLY A 112 5.33 -7.38 13.10
N ILE A 113 6.20 -7.73 12.15
CA ILE A 113 6.01 -8.86 11.24
C ILE A 113 6.59 -10.14 11.83
N CYS A 114 5.77 -11.19 11.91
CA CYS A 114 6.20 -12.53 12.31
C CYS A 114 7.17 -13.13 11.29
N ASP A 115 8.11 -13.96 11.74
CA ASP A 115 9.09 -14.59 10.86
C ASP A 115 8.44 -15.43 9.75
N SER A 116 7.30 -16.07 10.02
CA SER A 116 6.52 -16.83 9.04
C SER A 116 5.93 -15.97 7.92
N ASP A 117 5.68 -14.68 8.16
CA ASP A 117 5.07 -13.77 7.17
C ASP A 117 6.10 -12.95 6.40
N LYS A 118 7.40 -13.02 6.76
CA LYS A 118 8.45 -12.23 6.09
C LYS A 118 8.53 -12.53 4.60
N ALA A 119 8.49 -13.81 4.23
CA ALA A 119 8.52 -14.22 2.82
C ALA A 119 7.33 -13.65 2.03
N ILE A 120 6.13 -13.64 2.63
CA ILE A 120 4.93 -13.06 2.03
C ILE A 120 5.12 -11.54 1.84
N LEU A 121 5.57 -10.82 2.88
CA LEU A 121 5.83 -9.39 2.79
C LEU A 121 6.86 -9.06 1.69
N GLN A 122 7.96 -9.80 1.62
CA GLN A 122 8.97 -9.62 0.59
C GLN A 122 8.39 -9.86 -0.81
N GLY A 123 7.59 -10.91 -0.99
CA GLY A 123 6.93 -11.20 -2.26
C GLY A 123 5.92 -10.11 -2.68
N VAL A 124 5.12 -9.61 -1.73
CA VAL A 124 4.17 -8.49 -1.96
C VAL A 124 4.91 -7.23 -2.39
N ILE A 125 6.00 -6.87 -1.70
CA ILE A 125 6.84 -5.74 -2.07
C ILE A 125 7.50 -5.99 -3.43
N ALA A 126 8.02 -7.17 -3.72
CA ALA A 126 8.67 -7.43 -5.01
C ALA A 126 7.69 -7.32 -6.19
N CYS A 127 6.47 -7.83 -6.01
CA CYS A 127 5.45 -7.88 -7.05
C CYS A 127 4.83 -6.53 -7.42
N HIS A 128 4.98 -5.50 -6.57
CA HIS A 128 4.30 -4.22 -6.80
C HIS A 128 4.82 -3.51 -8.07
N SER A 129 6.12 -3.64 -8.36
CA SER A 129 6.78 -2.98 -9.49
C SER A 129 6.83 -3.82 -10.77
N CYS A 130 6.34 -5.07 -10.75
CA CYS A 130 6.37 -5.98 -11.91
C CYS A 130 5.04 -5.95 -12.70
N ASP A 131 5.05 -6.47 -13.93
CA ASP A 131 3.80 -6.72 -14.69
C ASP A 131 3.00 -7.85 -14.03
N ASP A 132 1.67 -7.80 -14.08
CA ASP A 132 0.78 -8.84 -13.52
C ASP A 132 1.07 -10.23 -14.10
N LYS A 133 1.51 -10.31 -15.36
CA LYS A 133 1.90 -11.57 -16.01
C LYS A 133 3.14 -12.21 -15.38
N LEU A 134 3.97 -11.42 -14.70
CA LEU A 134 5.19 -11.88 -14.03
C LEU A 134 4.99 -12.08 -12.53
N MET A 135 3.79 -11.81 -12.00
CA MET A 135 3.55 -11.78 -10.56
C MET A 135 3.74 -13.16 -9.92
N ASP A 136 3.23 -14.22 -10.55
CA ASP A 136 3.40 -15.59 -10.04
C ASP A 136 4.87 -16.00 -10.01
N ASP A 137 5.63 -15.67 -11.05
CA ASP A 137 7.06 -16.01 -11.13
C ASP A 137 7.90 -15.17 -10.16
N THR A 138 7.56 -13.89 -9.99
CA THR A 138 8.20 -13.00 -9.00
C THR A 138 7.91 -13.48 -7.57
N MET A 139 6.67 -13.89 -7.29
CA MET A 139 6.26 -14.36 -5.96
C MET A 139 6.98 -15.66 -5.57
N LYS A 140 7.18 -16.59 -6.52
CA LYS A 140 7.91 -17.86 -6.31
C LYS A 140 9.37 -17.68 -5.92
N GLU A 141 9.97 -16.51 -6.15
CA GLU A 141 11.32 -16.23 -5.66
C GLU A 141 11.39 -16.05 -4.13
N PHE A 142 10.25 -15.80 -3.48
CA PHE A 142 10.16 -15.52 -2.05
C PHE A 142 9.30 -16.55 -1.29
N VAL A 143 8.18 -16.98 -1.87
CA VAL A 143 7.20 -17.86 -1.22
C VAL A 143 7.23 -19.24 -1.87
N GLU A 144 7.61 -20.26 -1.10
CA GLU A 144 7.72 -21.65 -1.59
C GLU A 144 6.46 -22.49 -1.31
N ASP A 145 5.76 -22.22 -0.20
CA ASP A 145 4.58 -22.99 0.22
C ASP A 145 3.34 -22.59 -0.63
N GLU A 146 2.64 -23.59 -1.20
CA GLU A 146 1.45 -23.36 -2.02
C GLU A 146 0.31 -22.66 -1.26
N SER A 147 0.16 -22.93 0.05
CA SER A 147 -0.87 -22.32 0.88
C SER A 147 -0.59 -20.83 1.14
N ASP A 148 0.68 -20.47 1.33
CA ASP A 148 1.11 -19.08 1.45
C ASP A 148 1.12 -18.37 0.10
N MET A 149 1.38 -19.07 -1.01
CA MET A 149 1.37 -18.51 -2.35
C MET A 149 0.03 -17.84 -2.69
N ALA A 150 -1.09 -18.54 -2.44
CA ALA A 150 -2.42 -17.99 -2.72
C ALA A 150 -2.73 -16.73 -1.88
N ARG A 151 -2.31 -16.75 -0.60
CA ARG A 151 -2.44 -15.60 0.31
C ARG A 151 -1.56 -14.43 -0.14
N ALA A 152 -0.31 -14.69 -0.49
CA ALA A 152 0.64 -13.68 -0.92
C ALA A 152 0.22 -13.01 -2.24
N ILE A 153 -0.26 -13.80 -3.21
CA ILE A 153 -0.80 -13.28 -4.47
C ILE A 153 -2.05 -12.42 -4.24
N ARG A 154 -2.92 -12.80 -3.31
CA ARG A 154 -4.07 -11.97 -2.92
C ARG A 154 -3.62 -10.63 -2.35
N LEU A 155 -2.67 -10.64 -1.40
CA LEU A 155 -2.14 -9.41 -0.79
C LEU A 155 -1.38 -8.54 -1.79
N ALA A 156 -0.64 -9.13 -2.72
CA ALA A 156 0.04 -8.40 -3.79
C ALA A 156 -0.96 -7.63 -4.67
N LYS A 157 -2.13 -8.20 -4.97
CA LYS A 157 -3.18 -7.50 -5.73
C LYS A 157 -3.75 -6.32 -4.96
N PHE A 158 -4.03 -6.47 -3.66
CA PHE A 158 -4.48 -5.35 -2.83
C PHE A 158 -3.42 -4.25 -2.77
N PHE A 159 -2.15 -4.63 -2.59
CA PHE A 159 -1.08 -3.66 -2.51
C PHE A 159 -0.86 -2.90 -3.83
N LYS A 160 -0.91 -3.60 -4.97
CA LYS A 160 -0.84 -2.96 -6.29
C LYS A 160 -2.01 -2.02 -6.56
N ASP A 161 -3.19 -2.31 -6.03
CA ASP A 161 -4.32 -1.39 -6.13
C ASP A 161 -4.16 -0.18 -5.21
N ALA A 162 -3.60 -0.35 -4.01
CA ALA A 162 -3.29 0.76 -3.11
C ALA A 162 -2.26 1.74 -3.70
N ASP A 163 -1.15 1.24 -4.26
CA ASP A 163 -0.18 2.06 -5.00
C ASP A 163 -0.80 2.64 -6.29
N GLY A 164 -1.60 1.82 -6.98
CA GLY A 164 -2.31 2.18 -8.20
C GLY A 164 -3.23 3.38 -8.02
N LEU A 165 -4.02 3.40 -6.94
CA LEU A 165 -4.92 4.51 -6.59
C LEU A 165 -4.16 5.82 -6.41
N ASP A 166 -2.95 5.79 -5.88
CA ASP A 166 -2.15 7.00 -5.71
C ASP A 166 -1.48 7.51 -7.00
N ARG A 167 -1.66 6.83 -8.14
CA ARG A 167 -1.13 7.28 -9.44
C ARG A 167 -1.82 8.54 -9.97
N VAL A 168 -2.90 8.99 -9.33
CA VAL A 168 -3.47 10.33 -9.53
C VAL A 168 -2.43 11.43 -9.37
N ARG A 169 -1.41 11.22 -8.51
CA ARG A 169 -0.32 12.18 -8.27
C ARG A 169 0.50 12.52 -9.52
N ILE A 170 0.53 11.61 -10.48
CA ILE A 170 1.21 11.74 -11.77
C ILE A 170 0.23 11.68 -12.95
N ASN A 171 -1.08 11.79 -12.68
CA ASN A 171 -2.16 11.67 -13.65
C ASN A 171 -2.08 10.39 -14.50
N HIS A 172 -1.69 9.26 -13.90
CA HIS A 172 -1.56 7.96 -14.57
C HIS A 172 -2.34 6.84 -13.86
N LEU A 173 -3.39 7.19 -13.11
CA LEU A 173 -4.34 6.19 -12.63
C LEU A 173 -5.14 5.66 -13.83
N ASP A 174 -5.09 4.34 -14.03
CA ASP A 174 -5.90 3.64 -15.02
C ASP A 174 -6.74 2.57 -14.30
N PRO A 175 -8.07 2.72 -14.23
CA PRO A 175 -8.96 1.76 -13.57
C PRO A 175 -8.90 0.33 -14.13
N ALA A 176 -8.43 0.14 -15.37
CA ALA A 176 -8.22 -1.20 -15.95
C ALA A 176 -7.09 -1.96 -15.24
N TYR A 177 -6.16 -1.24 -14.62
CA TYR A 177 -5.11 -1.79 -13.77
C TYR A 177 -5.53 -1.87 -12.32
N LEU A 178 -6.80 -1.74 -11.94
CA LEU A 178 -7.27 -2.04 -10.58
C LEU A 178 -7.89 -3.45 -10.57
N ARG A 179 -7.43 -4.29 -9.64
CA ARG A 179 -7.81 -5.72 -9.57
C ARG A 179 -9.08 -5.96 -8.78
N ASN A 180 -9.36 -5.10 -7.80
CA ASN A 180 -10.47 -5.24 -6.88
C ASN A 180 -11.62 -4.28 -7.24
N SER A 181 -12.86 -4.72 -7.03
CA SER A 181 -14.05 -3.92 -7.37
C SER A 181 -14.11 -2.64 -6.55
N TYR A 182 -13.87 -2.72 -5.24
CA TYR A 182 -13.93 -1.56 -4.37
C TYR A 182 -12.83 -0.54 -4.72
N SER A 183 -11.65 -0.99 -5.14
CA SER A 183 -10.61 -0.09 -5.66
C SER A 183 -11.10 0.72 -6.86
N LYS A 184 -11.89 0.13 -7.75
CA LYS A 184 -12.47 0.87 -8.90
C LYS A 184 -13.49 1.91 -8.46
N ASP A 185 -14.25 1.62 -7.41
CA ASP A 185 -15.21 2.56 -6.83
C ASP A 185 -14.52 3.75 -6.13
N LEU A 186 -13.25 3.60 -5.73
CA LEU A 186 -12.43 4.64 -5.11
C LEU A 186 -11.74 5.60 -6.10
N VAL A 187 -11.94 5.46 -7.42
CA VAL A 187 -11.24 6.28 -8.41
C VAL A 187 -11.54 7.77 -8.24
N ASP A 188 -12.81 8.15 -8.14
CA ASP A 188 -13.21 9.55 -7.97
C ASP A 188 -12.71 10.10 -6.63
N PHE A 189 -12.83 9.29 -5.57
CA PHE A 189 -12.28 9.62 -4.25
C PHE A 189 -10.76 9.84 -4.31
N ALA A 190 -10.01 9.01 -5.02
CA ALA A 190 -8.55 9.15 -5.11
C ALA A 190 -8.14 10.48 -5.75
N TYR A 191 -8.85 10.92 -6.79
CA TYR A 191 -8.61 12.23 -7.41
C TYR A 191 -8.93 13.38 -6.44
N GLU A 192 -10.13 13.39 -5.84
CA GLU A 192 -10.49 14.46 -4.89
C GLU A 192 -9.55 14.47 -3.66
N PHE A 193 -9.20 13.27 -3.16
CA PHE A 193 -8.28 13.10 -2.06
C PHE A 193 -6.90 13.66 -2.38
N TYR A 194 -6.36 13.44 -3.58
CA TYR A 194 -5.08 14.01 -3.98
C TYR A 194 -5.13 15.53 -4.21
N GLU A 195 -6.20 16.04 -4.83
CA GLU A 195 -6.37 17.49 -5.04
C GLU A 195 -6.44 18.28 -3.73
N ARG A 196 -6.99 17.64 -2.69
CA ARG A 196 -7.13 18.21 -1.34
C ARG A 196 -6.10 17.66 -0.37
N PHE A 197 -5.19 16.81 -0.82
CA PHE A 197 -4.13 16.25 0.01
C PHE A 197 -3.26 17.40 0.41
#